data_AF-A0A411PG07-F1
#
_entry.id   AF-A0A411PG07-F1
#
_cell.length_a   1.000
_cell.length_b   1.000
_cell.length_c   1.000
_cell.angle_alpha   90.00
_cell.angle_beta   90.00
_cell.angle_gamma   90.00
#
_symmetry.space_group_name_H-M   'P 1'
#
loop_
_entity.id
_entity.type
_entity.pdbx_description
1 polymer ?
#
loop_
_entity_poly.entity_id
_entity_poly.type
_entity_poly.pdbx_seq_one_letter_code
_entity_poly.pdbx_strand_id
1 'polypeptide(L)'
;MKTLTTRLNIVVITSMLLLGASLINPALAAPKHASATSEQVIAAQLERIEQKQLVSEMEYEAQIEAEFESQLAKADRKFVSEQCKQYGLKFDKLSGTCLVE
;
A
#
# COMPACT_ATOMS: atom_id res chain seq x y z
N MET A 1 -18.24 -27.47 -22.20
CA MET A 1 -18.28 -26.07 -21.70
C MET A 1 -16.98 -25.57 -21.05
N LYS A 2 -15.92 -26.39 -20.87
CA LYS A 2 -14.66 -25.95 -20.20
C LYS A 2 -13.62 -25.30 -21.12
N THR A 3 -13.73 -25.45 -22.44
CA THR A 3 -12.75 -24.95 -23.42
C THR A 3 -13.03 -23.53 -23.91
N LEU A 4 -14.27 -23.06 -23.76
CA LEU A 4 -14.71 -21.75 -24.24
C LEU A 4 -14.34 -20.63 -23.24
N THR A 5 -14.33 -20.95 -21.95
CA THR A 5 -13.98 -20.03 -20.86
C THR A 5 -12.49 -19.67 -20.83
N THR A 6 -11.61 -20.61 -21.19
CA THR A 6 -10.16 -20.39 -21.20
C THR A 6 -9.73 -19.40 -22.28
N ARG A 7 -10.38 -19.42 -23.45
CA ARG A 7 -10.07 -18.48 -24.55
C ARG A 7 -10.55 -17.06 -24.26
N LEU A 8 -11.66 -16.91 -23.54
CA LEU A 8 -12.16 -15.61 -23.07
C LEU A 8 -11.21 -14.97 -22.05
N ASN A 9 -10.69 -15.75 -21.10
CA ASN A 9 -9.75 -15.22 -20.11
C ASN A 9 -8.41 -14.79 -20.73
N ILE A 10 -7.90 -15.50 -21.74
CA ILE A 10 -6.65 -15.11 -22.42
C ILE A 10 -6.81 -13.81 -23.22
N VAL A 11 -7.97 -13.59 -23.84
CA VAL A 11 -8.27 -12.35 -24.59
C VAL A 11 -8.45 -11.15 -23.66
N VAL A 12 -9.08 -11.36 -22.49
CA VAL A 12 -9.25 -10.30 -21.47
C VAL A 12 -7.90 -9.92 -20.84
N ILE A 13 -7.02 -10.89 -20.58
CA ILE A 13 -5.71 -10.62 -19.96
C ILE A 13 -4.75 -9.92 -20.94
N THR A 14 -4.78 -10.28 -22.22
CA THR A 14 -3.91 -9.65 -23.22
C THR A 14 -4.35 -8.22 -23.59
N SER A 15 -5.66 -7.94 -23.61
CA SER A 15 -6.16 -6.58 -23.85
C SER A 15 -5.85 -5.60 -22.70
N MET A 16 -5.80 -6.07 -21.45
CA MET A 16 -5.43 -5.23 -20.30
C MET A 16 -3.93 -4.84 -20.30
N LEU A 17 -3.05 -5.73 -20.76
CA LEU A 17 -1.61 -5.45 -20.87
C LEU A 17 -1.27 -4.45 -21.99
N LEU A 18 -2.03 -4.45 -23.10
CA LEU A 18 -1.84 -3.51 -24.21
C LEU A 18 -2.34 -2.08 -23.91
N LEU A 19 -3.27 -1.93 -22.97
CA LEU A 19 -3.73 -0.62 -22.48
C LEU A 19 -2.81 -0.01 -21.40
N GLY A 20 -1.96 -0.82 -20.77
CA GLY A 20 -0.93 -0.34 -19.84
C GLY A 20 0.28 0.30 -20.55
N ALA A 21 0.54 -0.10 -21.80
CA ALA A 21 1.66 0.42 -22.59
C ALA A 21 1.34 1.74 -23.31
N SER A 22 0.07 2.15 -23.40
CA SER A 22 -0.34 3.39 -24.08
C SER A 22 -0.43 4.61 -23.18
N LEU A 23 -0.27 4.46 -21.86
CA LEU A 23 -0.24 5.57 -20.91
C LEU A 23 1.17 6.07 -20.58
N ILE A 24 2.21 5.46 -21.18
CA ILE A 24 3.60 5.88 -20.99
C ILE A 24 4.14 6.32 -22.35
N ASN A 25 4.29 7.64 -22.51
CA ASN A 25 4.93 8.39 -23.60
C ASN A 25 4.11 8.76 -24.83
N PRO A 26 3.88 10.09 -24.93
CA PRO A 26 4.44 10.81 -26.09
C PRO A 26 5.42 11.93 -25.70
N ALA A 27 5.83 12.08 -24.44
CA ALA A 27 6.59 13.25 -23.99
C ALA A 27 8.12 13.19 -24.23
N LEU A 28 8.71 12.01 -24.48
CA LEU A 28 10.18 11.87 -24.58
C LEU A 28 10.74 11.89 -26.02
N ALA A 29 9.91 12.02 -27.05
CA ALA A 29 10.35 11.83 -28.44
C ALA A 29 10.73 13.10 -29.22
N ALA A 30 10.70 14.31 -28.63
CA ALA A 30 11.10 15.51 -29.37
C ALA A 30 11.65 16.64 -28.48
N PRO A 31 12.92 16.58 -28.03
CA PRO A 31 13.55 17.69 -27.33
C PRO A 31 13.90 18.88 -28.26
N LYS A 32 13.59 18.81 -29.57
CA LYS A 32 14.01 19.84 -30.53
C LYS A 32 13.00 20.97 -30.77
N HIS A 33 11.81 20.93 -30.18
CA HIS A 33 10.75 21.95 -30.40
C HIS A 33 9.98 22.38 -29.14
N ALA A 34 10.47 22.09 -27.93
CA ALA A 34 9.83 22.57 -26.71
C ALA A 34 10.03 24.10 -26.60
N SER A 35 8.95 24.88 -26.65
CA SER A 35 9.02 26.31 -26.30
C SER A 35 9.36 26.44 -24.81
N ALA A 36 10.02 27.52 -24.39
CA ALA A 36 10.35 27.75 -22.97
C ALA A 36 9.14 27.62 -22.02
N THR A 37 7.93 27.90 -22.52
CA THR A 37 6.66 27.73 -21.79
C THR A 37 6.34 26.25 -21.53
N SER A 38 6.69 25.35 -22.45
CA SER A 38 6.46 23.90 -22.28
C SER A 38 7.44 23.26 -21.30
N GLU A 39 8.71 23.69 -21.27
CA GLU A 39 9.68 23.21 -20.27
C GLU A 39 9.27 23.62 -18.84
N GLN A 40 8.80 24.85 -18.64
CA GLN A 40 8.32 25.32 -17.34
C GLN A 40 7.08 24.55 -16.87
N VAL A 41 6.15 24.21 -17.77
CA VAL A 41 4.97 23.42 -17.43
C VAL A 41 5.36 21.98 -17.07
N ILE A 42 6.30 21.38 -17.79
CA ILE A 42 6.81 20.03 -17.47
C ILE A 42 7.49 20.01 -16.11
N ALA A 43 8.34 21.01 -15.81
CA ALA A 43 9.02 21.12 -14.52
C ALA A 43 8.02 21.27 -13.36
N ALA A 44 7.02 22.14 -13.49
CA ALA A 44 5.98 22.32 -12.48
C ALA A 44 5.10 21.08 -12.27
N GLN A 45 4.88 20.28 -13.32
CA GLN A 45 4.19 19.00 -13.19
C GLN A 45 5.06 17.94 -12.50
N LEU A 46 6.36 17.89 -12.78
CA LEU A 46 7.30 17.01 -12.09
C LEU A 46 7.33 17.30 -10.58
N GLU A 47 7.46 18.58 -10.21
CA GLU A 47 7.49 19.01 -8.81
C GLU A 47 6.21 18.60 -8.06
N ARG A 48 5.04 18.72 -8.71
CA ARG A 48 3.78 18.23 -8.14
C ARG A 48 3.71 16.71 -8.00
N ILE A 49 4.33 15.97 -8.92
CA ILE A 49 4.38 14.50 -8.84
C ILE A 49 5.29 14.08 -7.69
N GLU A 50 6.48 14.68 -7.57
CA GLU A 50 7.41 14.43 -6.48
C GLU A 50 6.77 14.73 -5.12
N GLN A 51 6.09 15.87 -5.00
CA GLN A 51 5.38 16.22 -3.77
C GLN A 51 4.26 15.21 -3.43
N LYS A 52 3.49 14.78 -4.44
CA LYS A 52 2.43 13.77 -4.23
C LYS A 52 3.00 12.40 -3.86
N GLN A 53 4.14 12.02 -4.43
CA GLN A 53 4.83 10.78 -4.08
C GLN A 53 5.28 10.82 -2.63
N LEU A 54 5.92 11.92 -2.20
CA LEU A 54 6.37 12.09 -0.81
C LEU A 54 5.20 11.98 0.19
N VAL A 55 4.09 12.66 -0.08
CA VAL A 55 2.90 12.59 0.79
C VAL A 55 2.32 11.17 0.81
N SER A 56 2.21 10.52 -0.35
CA SER A 56 1.72 9.15 -0.43
C SER A 56 2.62 8.15 0.29
N GLU A 57 3.94 8.35 0.26
CA GLU A 57 4.90 7.49 0.96
C GLU A 57 4.76 7.66 2.48
N MET A 58 4.70 8.90 2.97
CA MET A 58 4.47 9.16 4.40
C MET A 58 3.14 8.58 4.91
N GLU A 59 2.05 8.75 4.14
CA GLU A 59 0.74 8.19 4.51
C GLU A 59 0.76 6.65 4.53
N TYR A 60 1.51 6.03 3.62
CA TYR A 60 1.66 4.59 3.57
C TYR A 60 2.52 4.06 4.71
N GLU A 61 3.64 4.72 5.02
CA GLU A 61 4.49 4.40 6.18
C GLU A 61 3.70 4.49 7.49
N ALA A 62 2.94 5.57 7.70
CA ALA A 62 2.11 5.74 8.88
C ALA A 62 1.03 4.64 9.01
N GLN A 63 0.46 4.19 7.89
CA GLN A 63 -0.49 3.07 7.89
C GLN A 63 0.17 1.75 8.27
N ILE A 64 1.38 1.47 7.75
CA ILE A 64 2.14 0.27 8.11
C ILE A 64 2.49 0.30 9.59
N GLU A 65 2.98 1.43 10.09
CA GLU A 65 3.37 1.59 11.49
C GLU A 65 2.17 1.35 12.42
N ALA A 66 1.02 1.96 12.14
CA ALA A 66 -0.20 1.76 12.93
C ALA A 66 -0.68 0.29 12.92
N GLU A 67 -0.62 -0.36 11.76
CA GLU A 67 -0.99 -1.78 11.64
C GLU A 67 -0.02 -2.68 12.41
N PHE A 68 1.28 -2.39 12.33
CA PHE A 68 2.31 -3.12 13.07
C PHE A 68 2.13 -2.98 14.59
N GLU A 69 1.92 -1.76 15.09
CA GLU A 69 1.67 -1.49 16.52
C GLU A 69 0.42 -2.24 17.01
N SER A 70 -0.64 -2.24 16.20
CA SER A 70 -1.88 -2.97 16.50
C SER A 70 -1.64 -4.48 16.62
N GLN A 71 -0.89 -5.05 15.68
CA GLN A 71 -0.55 -6.48 15.70
C GLN A 71 0.35 -6.83 16.89
N LEU A 72 1.33 -5.98 17.21
CA LEU A 72 2.22 -6.16 18.35
C LEU A 72 1.44 -6.12 19.67
N ALA A 73 0.60 -5.10 19.88
CA ALA A 73 -0.23 -4.99 21.07
C ALA A 73 -1.19 -6.18 21.23
N LYS A 74 -1.70 -6.75 20.14
CA LYS A 74 -2.53 -7.95 20.16
C LYS A 74 -1.73 -9.20 20.54
N ALA A 75 -0.52 -9.34 19.99
CA ALA A 75 0.38 -10.44 20.32
C ALA A 75 0.79 -10.40 21.80
N ASP A 76 1.16 -9.23 22.31
CA ASP A 76 1.54 -9.02 23.71
C ASP A 76 0.40 -9.37 24.66
N ARG A 77 -0.83 -8.87 24.40
CA ARG A 77 -2.00 -9.22 25.21
C ARG A 77 -2.27 -10.72 25.21
N LYS A 78 -2.10 -11.38 24.05
CA LYS A 78 -2.28 -12.83 23.95
C LYS A 78 -1.24 -13.57 24.79
N PHE A 79 0.03 -13.17 24.67
CA PHE A 79 1.13 -13.74 25.45
C PHE A 79 0.88 -13.59 26.95
N VAL A 80 0.58 -12.37 27.43
CA VAL A 80 0.31 -12.12 28.85
C VAL A 80 -0.91 -12.91 29.31
N SER A 81 -1.98 -12.96 28.53
CA SER A 81 -3.17 -13.74 28.87
C SER A 81 -2.87 -15.24 29.03
N GLU A 82 -2.01 -15.80 28.17
CA GLU A 82 -1.59 -17.20 28.28
C GLU A 82 -0.74 -17.43 29.52
N GLN A 83 0.17 -16.49 29.84
CA GLN A 83 0.97 -16.55 31.07
C GLN A 83 0.09 -16.44 32.32
N CYS A 84 -0.85 -15.49 32.39
CA CYS A 84 -1.78 -15.40 33.52
C CYS A 84 -2.50 -16.74 33.76
N LYS A 85 -2.99 -17.37 32.68
CA LYS A 85 -3.67 -18.66 32.75
C LYS A 85 -2.76 -19.78 33.28
N GLN A 86 -1.49 -19.82 32.88
CA GLN A 86 -0.53 -20.81 33.41
C GLN A 86 -0.35 -20.70 34.92
N TYR A 87 -0.42 -19.49 35.48
CA TYR A 87 -0.29 -19.24 36.91
C TYR A 87 -1.62 -19.18 37.66
N GLY A 88 -2.74 -19.55 37.02
CA GLY A 88 -4.08 -19.52 37.65
C GLY A 88 -4.61 -18.11 37.93
N LEU A 89 -4.05 -17.09 37.28
CA LEU A 89 -4.47 -15.69 37.40
C LEU A 89 -5.45 -15.31 36.29
N LYS A 90 -6.28 -14.31 36.55
CA LYS A 90 -7.22 -13.76 35.56
C LYS A 90 -6.57 -12.61 34.80
N PHE A 91 -6.58 -12.68 33.47
CA PHE A 91 -6.11 -11.57 32.65
C PHE A 91 -7.14 -10.43 32.62
N ASP A 92 -6.72 -9.24 33.02
CA ASP A 92 -7.50 -8.02 32.85
C ASP A 92 -7.12 -7.32 31.54
N LYS A 93 -8.11 -7.22 30.65
CA LYS A 93 -7.93 -6.62 29.32
C LYS A 93 -7.72 -5.11 29.37
N LEU A 94 -8.17 -4.45 30.43
CA LEU A 94 -8.07 -2.98 30.57
C LEU A 94 -6.65 -2.58 30.98
N SER A 95 -6.12 -3.17 32.06
CA SER A 95 -4.75 -2.91 32.51
C SER A 95 -3.69 -3.66 31.71
N GLY A 96 -4.05 -4.76 31.04
CA GLY A 96 -3.10 -5.65 30.39
C GLY A 96 -2.28 -6.48 31.39
N THR A 97 -2.78 -6.69 32.61
CA THR A 97 -2.07 -7.38 33.70
C THR A 97 -2.82 -8.61 34.21
N CYS A 98 -2.15 -9.41 35.04
CA CYS A 98 -2.75 -10.55 35.72
C CYS A 98 -3.26 -10.16 37.11
N LEU A 99 -4.50 -10.50 37.43
CA LEU A 99 -5.11 -10.27 38.73
C LEU A 99 -5.34 -11.60 39.47
N VAL A 100 -5.15 -11.57 40.79
CA VAL A 100 -5.60 -12.64 41.70
C VAL A 100 -7.09 -12.43 41.92
N GLU A 101 -7.89 -13.49 41.81
CA GLU A 101 -9.33 -13.44 42.15
C GLU A 101 -9.56 -13.16 43.65
#